data_AF-A0A1L0AU60-F1
#
_entry.id   AF-A0A1L0AU60-F1
#
_cell.length_a   1.000
_cell.length_b   1.000
_cell.length_c   1.000
_cell.angle_alpha   90.00
_cell.angle_beta   90.00
_cell.angle_gamma   90.00
#
_symmetry.space_group_name_H-M   'P 1'
#
loop_
_entity.id
_entity.type
_entity.pdbx_description
1 polymer ?
#
loop_
_entity_poly.entity_id
_entity_poly.type
_entity_poly.pdbx_seq_one_letter_code
_entity_poly.pdbx_strand_id
1 'polypeptide(L)'
;MSDVSWVSSDPLVVSVNENGILKGISAGVAKVTANFKNEKSNTLEIKVTDAVITKIQVLPKENHLKSIPIGFTQSMVAVGVFSDGTKQSLLNGITWLSDDESIATVTNEGVVKGIKGGQTTITAQYDNFNSGQLSVTVPAITLSEMEILGGTHNVAKGENLQIFASGTFSDGSKMDISDDVSWFSDDENVAFVDSVGSVHGISVGQTNILAKFGNIKSEFIVDINRGLSTFNIVKLGAGINSSYTQVVGDRGLLAGEDDITLTYQGDNIDVSVSSFVKDIQAEDIGHYFIESKDDEGNIIGFTGYVNVYKSRYGYNESFYTRFFSGYSVPNEAKINSIYRGELLYSTLSSNDEKTDIKTGNIVLNLDESNPSCTVHRDKVYTCGELVAPYGNGFVSILYDEQGRRGGNLFIDFYGDNSEFASGYIFEQGYRGTSDNLDVFLLNKR
;
A
#
# COMPACT_ATOMS: atom_id res chain seq x y z
N MET A 1 11.18 15.19 58.99
CA MET A 1 12.07 14.06 58.61
C MET A 1 12.81 14.30 57.28
N SER A 2 12.81 15.52 56.73
CA SER A 2 13.35 15.86 55.39
C SER A 2 14.87 16.08 55.32
N ASP A 3 15.61 15.91 56.43
CA ASP A 3 17.02 16.32 56.52
C ASP A 3 18.00 15.13 56.44
N VAL A 4 17.49 13.93 56.20
CA VAL A 4 18.30 12.71 56.02
C VAL A 4 18.36 12.35 54.55
N SER A 5 19.57 12.26 54.00
CA SER A 5 19.81 11.74 52.64
C SER A 5 20.35 10.32 52.71
N TRP A 6 19.88 9.47 51.79
CA TRP A 6 20.29 8.07 51.73
C TRP A 6 21.17 7.83 50.52
N VAL A 7 22.26 7.08 50.71
CA VAL A 7 23.20 6.76 49.65
C VAL A 7 23.47 5.26 49.66
N SER A 8 23.35 4.65 48.48
CA SER A 8 23.85 3.29 48.22
C SER A 8 25.26 3.37 47.66
N SER A 9 26.14 2.47 48.11
CA SER A 9 27.48 2.32 47.53
C SER A 9 27.44 1.80 46.09
N ASP A 10 26.36 1.13 45.70
CA ASP A 10 26.10 0.64 44.35
C ASP A 10 24.59 0.71 44.04
N PRO A 11 24.11 1.82 43.45
CA PRO A 11 22.72 1.98 43.07
C PRO A 11 22.22 1.01 41.99
N LEU A 12 23.11 0.30 41.28
CA LEU A 12 22.73 -0.72 40.30
C LEU A 12 22.45 -2.08 40.97
N VAL A 13 22.95 -2.30 42.18
CA VAL A 13 22.66 -3.50 42.99
C VAL A 13 21.49 -3.22 43.94
N VAL A 14 21.52 -2.11 44.68
CA VAL A 14 20.44 -1.66 45.58
C VAL A 14 20.21 -0.17 45.42
N SER A 15 19.01 0.23 45.01
CA SER A 15 18.59 1.64 45.07
C SER A 15 17.91 1.93 46.41
N VAL A 16 18.11 3.15 46.93
CA VAL A 16 17.42 3.67 48.10
C VAL A 16 16.74 5.00 47.75
N ASN A 17 15.47 5.17 48.11
CA ASN A 17 14.76 6.42 47.88
C ASN A 17 14.91 7.40 49.07
N GLU A 18 14.37 8.61 48.93
CA GLU A 18 14.47 9.68 49.94
C GLU A 18 13.87 9.30 51.30
N ASN A 19 12.92 8.36 51.31
CA ASN A 19 12.29 7.83 52.53
C ASN A 19 13.07 6.66 53.16
N GLY A 20 14.23 6.28 52.59
CA GLY A 20 15.03 5.15 53.07
C GLY A 20 14.50 3.77 52.65
N ILE A 21 13.58 3.70 51.68
CA ILE A 21 13.04 2.44 51.16
C ILE A 21 14.03 1.87 50.14
N LEU A 22 14.41 0.61 50.36
CA LEU A 22 15.36 -0.13 49.51
C LEU A 22 14.63 -0.92 48.42
N LYS A 23 15.23 -1.00 47.23
CA LYS A 23 14.85 -1.91 46.14
C LYS A 23 16.11 -2.58 45.59
N GLY A 24 16.13 -3.92 45.62
CA GLY A 24 17.16 -4.70 44.94
C GLY A 24 16.96 -4.65 43.42
N ILE A 25 18.04 -4.50 42.66
CA ILE A 25 18.01 -4.36 41.20
C ILE A 25 18.74 -5.51 40.52
N SER A 26 19.98 -5.82 40.94
CA SER A 26 20.74 -6.97 40.46
C SER A 26 21.40 -7.71 41.62
N ALA A 27 21.69 -9.00 41.45
CA ALA A 27 22.42 -9.77 42.46
C ALA A 27 23.79 -9.15 42.74
N GLY A 28 24.17 -9.12 44.02
CA GLY A 28 25.37 -8.45 44.49
C GLY A 28 25.28 -8.01 45.94
N VAL A 29 26.28 -7.26 46.38
CA VAL A 29 26.33 -6.72 47.74
C VAL A 29 26.55 -5.21 47.65
N ALA A 30 25.69 -4.43 48.29
CA ALA A 30 25.80 -2.98 48.38
C ALA A 30 25.64 -2.53 49.83
N LYS A 31 26.25 -1.41 50.18
CA LYS A 31 26.13 -0.80 51.50
C LYS A 31 25.28 0.45 51.42
N VAL A 32 24.34 0.61 52.34
CA VAL A 32 23.48 1.79 52.45
C VAL A 32 23.89 2.60 53.66
N THR A 33 23.99 3.92 53.48
CA THR A 33 24.36 4.88 54.52
C THR A 33 23.34 6.01 54.57
N ALA A 34 22.93 6.41 55.77
CA ALA A 34 22.17 7.63 55.99
C ALA A 34 23.13 8.78 56.32
N ASN A 35 22.94 9.93 55.70
CA ASN A 35 23.69 11.15 56.00
C ASN A 35 22.74 12.20 56.58
N PHE A 36 23.12 12.81 57.69
CA PHE A 36 22.42 13.95 58.29
C PHE A 36 23.42 15.07 58.55
N LYS A 37 23.28 16.19 57.84
CA LYS A 37 24.27 17.28 57.82
C LYS A 37 25.68 16.75 57.48
N ASN A 38 26.63 16.86 58.40
CA ASN A 38 28.03 16.43 58.20
C ASN A 38 28.34 15.06 58.82
N GLU A 39 27.33 14.39 59.39
CA GLU A 39 27.49 13.10 60.06
C GLU A 39 26.99 11.96 59.17
N LYS A 40 27.72 10.85 59.15
CA LYS A 40 27.34 9.60 58.48
C LYS A 40 26.94 8.56 59.52
N SER A 41 25.88 7.80 59.24
CA SER A 41 25.54 6.63 60.04
C SER A 41 26.56 5.51 59.88
N ASN A 42 26.40 4.44 60.67
CA ASN A 42 26.96 3.15 60.29
C ASN A 42 26.41 2.71 58.92
N THR A 43 27.17 1.86 58.22
CA THR A 43 26.74 1.28 56.94
C THR A 43 25.92 0.01 57.20
N LEU A 44 24.80 -0.15 56.51
CA LEU A 44 24.05 -1.41 56.44
C LEU A 44 24.43 -2.15 55.17
N GLU A 45 25.00 -3.34 55.29
CA GLU A 45 25.30 -4.19 54.14
C GLU A 45 24.05 -4.97 53.71
N ILE A 46 23.71 -4.86 52.43
CA ILE A 46 22.56 -5.50 51.80
C ILE A 46 23.09 -6.44 50.73
N LYS A 47 22.74 -7.72 50.86
CA LYS A 47 23.00 -8.75 49.84
C LYS A 47 21.73 -9.01 49.04
N VAL A 48 21.76 -8.69 47.75
CA VAL A 48 20.72 -9.04 46.79
C VAL A 48 21.12 -10.37 46.16
N THR A 49 20.20 -11.33 46.15
CA THR A 49 20.39 -12.65 45.55
C THR A 49 19.56 -12.77 44.28
N ASP A 50 19.95 -13.66 43.38
CA ASP A 50 19.11 -14.01 42.24
C ASP A 50 17.78 -14.59 42.71
N ALA A 51 16.70 -14.24 42.00
CA ALA A 51 15.41 -14.87 42.23
C ALA A 51 15.48 -16.31 41.75
N VAL A 52 15.07 -17.25 42.60
CA VAL A 52 15.07 -18.68 42.28
C VAL A 52 13.66 -19.13 41.93
N ILE A 53 13.54 -20.10 41.03
CA ILE A 53 12.24 -20.67 40.70
C ILE A 53 11.65 -21.40 41.91
N THR A 54 10.35 -21.23 42.13
CA THR A 54 9.61 -21.84 43.26
C THR A 54 8.55 -22.83 42.80
N LYS A 55 7.99 -22.61 41.60
CA LYS A 55 7.01 -23.51 40.97
C LYS A 55 6.95 -23.26 39.46
N ILE A 56 6.42 -24.24 38.74
CA ILE A 56 6.10 -24.15 37.31
C ILE A 56 4.58 -24.20 37.14
N GLN A 57 4.07 -23.42 36.19
CA GLN A 57 2.69 -23.47 35.74
C GLN A 57 2.66 -23.77 34.24
N VAL A 58 1.75 -24.63 33.80
CA VAL A 58 1.48 -24.85 32.37
C VAL A 58 0.23 -24.08 32.01
N LEU A 59 0.30 -23.30 30.93
CA LEU A 59 -0.80 -22.50 30.40
C LEU A 59 -0.85 -22.65 28.87
N PRO A 60 -2.03 -22.58 28.24
CA PRO A 60 -2.11 -22.37 26.80
C PRO A 60 -1.37 -21.10 26.39
N LYS A 61 -0.66 -21.14 25.26
CA LYS A 61 -0.02 -19.94 24.69
C LYS A 61 -1.04 -18.86 24.36
N GLU A 62 -2.26 -19.28 24.07
CA GLU A 62 -3.38 -18.44 23.67
C GLU A 62 -4.68 -18.86 24.38
N ASN A 63 -5.48 -17.89 24.83
CA ASN A 63 -6.64 -18.13 25.71
C ASN A 63 -7.94 -18.52 24.99
N HIS A 64 -7.91 -18.83 23.70
CA HIS A 64 -9.13 -18.95 22.89
C HIS A 64 -9.74 -20.35 22.88
N LEU A 65 -8.94 -21.41 22.97
CA LEU A 65 -9.42 -22.78 22.86
C LEU A 65 -9.69 -23.40 24.24
N LYS A 66 -10.99 -23.62 24.54
CA LYS A 66 -11.42 -24.37 25.75
C LYS A 66 -11.13 -25.87 25.67
N SER A 67 -10.92 -26.39 24.45
CA SER A 67 -10.68 -27.80 24.17
C SER A 67 -10.00 -27.96 22.81
N ILE A 68 -9.35 -29.10 22.58
CA ILE A 68 -8.60 -29.38 21.35
C ILE A 68 -9.34 -30.45 20.54
N PRO A 69 -9.98 -30.13 19.40
CA PRO A 69 -10.61 -31.14 18.54
C PRO A 69 -9.62 -32.22 18.05
N ILE A 70 -10.14 -33.37 17.62
CA ILE A 70 -9.27 -34.46 17.12
C ILE A 70 -8.52 -33.99 15.87
N GLY A 71 -7.20 -34.17 15.87
CA GLY A 71 -6.30 -33.79 14.79
C GLY A 71 -5.69 -32.38 14.93
N PHE A 72 -6.28 -31.52 15.76
CA PHE A 72 -5.85 -30.14 15.99
C PHE A 72 -4.78 -30.06 17.08
N THR A 73 -4.10 -28.91 17.14
CA THR A 73 -3.03 -28.67 18.09
C THR A 73 -3.23 -27.42 18.92
N GLN A 74 -2.68 -27.39 20.13
CA GLN A 74 -2.59 -26.21 20.97
C GLN A 74 -1.18 -26.11 21.53
N SER A 75 -0.51 -24.99 21.26
CA SER A 75 0.77 -24.68 21.91
C SER A 75 0.56 -24.33 23.38
N MET A 76 1.38 -24.91 24.24
CA MET A 76 1.44 -24.63 25.68
C MET A 76 2.72 -23.88 26.03
N VAL A 77 2.71 -23.15 27.14
CA VAL A 77 3.85 -22.43 27.69
C VAL A 77 4.03 -22.83 29.14
N ALA A 78 5.27 -23.14 29.52
CA ALA A 78 5.66 -23.32 30.91
C ALA A 78 6.11 -21.97 31.50
N VAL A 79 5.50 -21.55 32.59
CA VAL A 79 5.78 -20.30 33.29
C VAL A 79 6.39 -20.61 34.65
N GLY A 80 7.63 -20.18 34.85
CA GLY A 80 8.31 -20.21 36.14
C GLY A 80 7.80 -19.07 37.03
N VAL A 81 7.47 -19.40 38.27
CA VAL A 81 7.17 -18.41 39.32
C VAL A 81 8.35 -18.35 40.28
N PHE A 82 8.93 -17.17 40.43
CA PHE A 82 10.16 -16.97 41.17
C PHE A 82 9.91 -16.50 42.62
N SER A 83 10.93 -16.61 43.46
CA SER A 83 10.86 -16.30 44.90
C SER A 83 10.54 -14.84 45.21
N ASP A 84 10.76 -13.94 44.25
CA ASP A 84 10.40 -12.51 44.31
C ASP A 84 8.96 -12.23 43.81
N GLY A 85 8.22 -13.29 43.43
CA GLY A 85 6.86 -13.21 42.91
C GLY A 85 6.76 -12.94 41.41
N THR A 86 7.89 -12.71 40.71
CA THR A 86 7.88 -12.52 39.27
C THR A 86 7.52 -13.82 38.53
N LYS A 87 7.00 -13.68 37.32
CA LYS A 87 6.65 -14.80 36.43
C LYS A 87 7.35 -14.62 35.09
N GLN A 88 7.99 -15.68 34.60
CA GLN A 88 8.65 -15.66 33.30
C GLN A 88 8.39 -16.96 32.55
N SER A 89 8.21 -16.86 31.24
CA SER A 89 8.13 -18.03 30.36
C SER A 89 9.47 -18.73 30.29
N LEU A 90 9.46 -20.04 30.49
CA LEU A 90 10.61 -20.91 30.29
C LEU A 90 10.64 -21.29 28.82
N LEU A 91 11.78 -21.09 28.15
CA LEU A 91 11.90 -21.29 26.70
C LEU A 91 12.61 -22.58 26.30
N ASN A 92 13.48 -23.11 27.18
CA ASN A 92 14.33 -24.26 26.91
C ASN A 92 14.43 -25.16 28.14
N GLY A 93 14.90 -26.41 27.95
CA GLY A 93 15.15 -27.35 29.06
C GLY A 93 13.89 -27.90 29.73
N ILE A 94 12.73 -27.75 29.09
CA ILE A 94 11.47 -28.27 29.59
C ILE A 94 11.25 -29.68 29.02
N THR A 95 10.93 -30.62 29.90
CA THR A 95 10.40 -31.93 29.51
C THR A 95 8.89 -31.92 29.66
N TRP A 96 8.17 -32.14 28.57
CA TRP A 96 6.71 -32.20 28.55
C TRP A 96 6.23 -33.65 28.64
N LEU A 97 5.12 -33.88 29.34
CA LEU A 97 4.53 -35.20 29.48
C LEU A 97 3.01 -35.12 29.36
N SER A 98 2.43 -36.10 28.66
CA SER A 98 1.00 -36.39 28.70
C SER A 98 0.75 -37.64 29.54
N ASP A 99 -0.25 -37.59 30.42
CA ASP A 99 -0.64 -38.74 31.25
C ASP A 99 -1.29 -39.87 30.43
N ASP A 100 -1.93 -39.51 29.31
CA ASP A 100 -2.53 -40.47 28.36
C ASP A 100 -2.35 -40.00 26.92
N GLU A 101 -1.28 -40.49 26.29
CA GLU A 101 -0.95 -40.22 24.88
C GLU A 101 -1.97 -40.78 23.89
N SER A 102 -2.84 -41.71 24.30
CA SER A 102 -3.92 -42.20 23.44
C SER A 102 -5.05 -41.17 23.28
N ILE A 103 -5.16 -40.22 24.22
CA ILE A 103 -6.12 -39.10 24.19
C ILE A 103 -5.48 -37.86 23.59
N ALA A 104 -4.31 -37.44 24.11
CA ALA A 104 -3.57 -36.31 23.56
C ALA A 104 -2.05 -36.52 23.72
N THR A 105 -1.29 -36.20 22.68
CA THR A 105 0.18 -36.23 22.71
C THR A 105 0.73 -34.82 22.93
N VAL A 106 1.96 -34.69 23.41
CA VAL A 106 2.65 -33.40 23.56
C VAL A 106 4.08 -33.51 23.01
N THR A 107 4.51 -32.53 22.21
CA THR A 107 5.89 -32.48 21.71
C THR A 107 6.85 -31.88 22.74
N ASN A 108 8.16 -31.98 22.49
CA ASN A 108 9.18 -31.36 23.36
C ASN A 108 9.12 -29.83 23.37
N GLU A 109 8.50 -29.23 22.34
CA GLU A 109 8.24 -27.79 22.24
C GLU A 109 6.93 -27.38 22.93
N GLY A 110 6.21 -28.32 23.56
CA GLY A 110 4.96 -28.04 24.27
C GLY A 110 3.74 -27.94 23.36
N VAL A 111 3.78 -28.51 22.15
CA VAL A 111 2.62 -28.54 21.25
C VAL A 111 1.78 -29.77 21.55
N VAL A 112 0.56 -29.56 22.05
CA VAL A 112 -0.38 -30.64 22.41
C VAL A 112 -1.28 -30.96 21.23
N LYS A 113 -1.38 -32.22 20.82
CA LYS A 113 -2.26 -32.68 19.73
C LYS A 113 -3.36 -33.60 20.25
N GLY A 114 -4.61 -33.30 19.89
CA GLY A 114 -5.76 -34.17 20.19
C GLY A 114 -5.78 -35.42 19.31
N ILE A 115 -5.82 -36.60 19.92
CA ILE A 115 -5.78 -37.90 19.22
C ILE A 115 -7.15 -38.60 19.27
N LYS A 116 -7.78 -38.61 20.44
CA LYS A 116 -9.04 -39.32 20.67
C LYS A 116 -9.88 -38.57 21.69
N GLY A 117 -11.21 -38.67 21.54
CA GLY A 117 -12.16 -38.12 22.49
C GLY A 117 -11.91 -38.60 23.93
N GLY A 118 -11.78 -37.67 24.87
CA GLY A 118 -11.47 -37.94 26.27
C GLY A 118 -10.90 -36.73 27.01
N GLN A 119 -10.40 -36.97 28.22
CA GLN A 119 -9.70 -35.98 29.03
C GLN A 119 -8.39 -36.59 29.53
N THR A 120 -7.31 -35.83 29.46
CA THR A 120 -5.99 -36.20 30.00
C THR A 120 -5.36 -35.00 30.71
N THR A 121 -4.15 -35.15 31.25
CA THR A 121 -3.41 -34.03 31.83
C THR A 121 -2.04 -33.88 31.18
N ILE A 122 -1.61 -32.62 31.04
CA ILE A 122 -0.28 -32.25 30.58
C ILE A 122 0.51 -31.69 31.75
N THR A 123 1.76 -32.13 31.89
CA THR A 123 2.73 -31.61 32.86
C THR A 123 4.01 -31.17 32.15
N ALA A 124 4.73 -30.27 32.80
CA ALA A 124 6.04 -29.80 32.39
C ALA A 124 7.03 -29.94 33.55
N GLN A 125 8.21 -30.46 33.27
CA GLN A 125 9.33 -30.53 34.19
C GLN A 125 10.44 -29.59 33.71
N TYR A 126 11.00 -28.80 34.63
CA TYR A 126 12.20 -28.00 34.39
C TYR A 126 13.12 -28.16 35.60
N ASP A 127 14.35 -28.61 35.36
CA ASP A 127 15.27 -29.10 36.39
C ASP A 127 14.58 -30.11 37.35
N ASN A 128 14.56 -29.78 38.65
CA ASN A 128 13.95 -30.59 39.70
C ASN A 128 12.50 -30.17 40.01
N PHE A 129 11.94 -29.23 39.25
CA PHE A 129 10.60 -28.72 39.48
C PHE A 129 9.62 -29.37 38.49
N ASN A 130 8.50 -29.86 39.02
CA ASN A 130 7.36 -30.31 38.24
C ASN A 130 6.25 -29.27 38.31
N SER A 131 5.55 -29.06 37.20
CA SER A 131 4.37 -28.22 37.17
C SER A 131 3.19 -28.88 37.89
N GLY A 132 2.16 -28.09 38.17
CA GLY A 132 0.82 -28.65 38.34
C GLY A 132 0.33 -29.34 37.07
N GLN A 133 -0.64 -30.25 37.20
CA GLN A 133 -1.33 -30.87 36.08
C GLN A 133 -2.29 -29.88 35.41
N LEU A 134 -2.14 -29.65 34.12
CA LEU A 134 -3.13 -28.94 33.30
C LEU A 134 -4.07 -29.96 32.66
N SER A 135 -5.37 -29.89 32.96
CA SER A 135 -6.36 -30.74 32.32
C SER A 135 -6.60 -30.31 30.87
N VAL A 136 -6.54 -31.27 29.96
CA VAL A 136 -6.81 -31.10 28.53
C VAL A 136 -8.00 -31.97 28.15
N THR A 137 -9.00 -31.35 27.54
CA THR A 137 -10.19 -32.03 27.02
C THR A 137 -10.13 -32.09 25.50
N VAL A 138 -10.29 -33.29 24.97
CA VAL A 138 -10.41 -33.58 23.53
C VAL A 138 -11.86 -34.00 23.26
N PRO A 139 -12.70 -33.16 22.65
CA PRO A 139 -14.03 -33.57 22.22
C PRO A 139 -13.92 -34.60 21.08
N ALA A 140 -14.87 -35.54 21.04
CA ALA A 140 -14.95 -36.56 19.99
C ALA A 140 -15.54 -36.00 18.68
N ILE A 141 -14.96 -34.92 18.16
CA ILE A 141 -15.36 -34.24 16.93
C ILE A 141 -14.18 -34.16 15.97
N THR A 142 -14.46 -34.30 14.68
CA THR A 142 -13.46 -34.23 13.60
C THR A 142 -13.89 -33.21 12.56
N LEU A 143 -12.91 -32.54 11.93
CA LEU A 143 -13.18 -31.66 10.80
C LEU A 143 -13.82 -32.47 9.66
N SER A 144 -14.98 -32.01 9.20
CA SER A 144 -15.74 -32.66 8.12
C SER A 144 -15.61 -31.88 6.82
N GLU A 145 -15.71 -30.55 6.89
CA GLU A 145 -15.65 -29.65 5.74
C GLU A 145 -14.87 -28.38 6.09
N MET A 146 -14.40 -27.68 5.05
CA MET A 146 -13.67 -26.42 5.18
C MET A 146 -14.06 -25.47 4.07
N GLU A 147 -14.23 -24.20 4.42
CA GLU A 147 -14.57 -23.10 3.54
C GLU A 147 -13.59 -21.95 3.76
N ILE A 148 -13.09 -21.34 2.68
CA ILE A 148 -12.37 -20.08 2.76
C ILE A 148 -13.39 -18.94 2.73
N LEU A 149 -13.34 -18.07 3.74
CA LEU A 149 -14.14 -16.86 3.85
C LEU A 149 -13.25 -15.63 3.59
N GLY A 150 -13.78 -14.62 2.93
CA GLY A 150 -13.04 -13.41 2.59
C GLY A 150 -13.92 -12.29 2.06
N GLY A 151 -13.28 -11.15 1.76
CA GLY A 151 -13.88 -10.01 1.08
C GLY A 151 -14.25 -10.28 -0.38
N THR A 152 -14.24 -9.25 -1.23
CA THR A 152 -14.54 -9.41 -2.65
C THR A 152 -13.48 -10.26 -3.35
N HIS A 153 -13.90 -11.05 -4.34
CA HIS A 153 -12.97 -11.85 -5.17
C HIS A 153 -12.09 -10.95 -6.05
N ASN A 154 -12.47 -9.69 -6.21
CA ASN A 154 -11.72 -8.68 -6.96
C ASN A 154 -10.80 -7.90 -6.00
N VAL A 155 -9.51 -7.89 -6.30
CA VAL A 155 -8.49 -7.16 -5.54
C VAL A 155 -7.67 -6.33 -6.51
N ALA A 156 -7.48 -5.05 -6.24
CA ALA A 156 -6.61 -4.23 -7.07
C ALA A 156 -5.16 -4.72 -6.92
N LYS A 157 -4.40 -4.76 -8.03
CA LYS A 157 -2.95 -5.02 -8.00
C LYS A 157 -2.28 -4.08 -6.98
N GLY A 158 -1.42 -4.64 -6.13
CA GLY A 158 -0.74 -3.93 -5.05
C GLY A 158 -1.51 -3.90 -3.72
N GLU A 159 -2.82 -4.17 -3.75
CA GLU A 159 -3.64 -4.25 -2.54
C GLU A 159 -3.63 -5.66 -1.94
N ASN A 160 -4.03 -5.73 -0.67
CA ASN A 160 -4.11 -6.97 0.09
C ASN A 160 -5.57 -7.33 0.42
N LEU A 161 -5.85 -8.63 0.43
CA LEU A 161 -7.11 -9.21 0.86
C LEU A 161 -6.86 -10.19 2.02
N GLN A 162 -7.48 -9.93 3.17
CA GLN A 162 -7.48 -10.89 4.27
C GLN A 162 -8.55 -11.95 4.02
N ILE A 163 -8.14 -13.22 4.09
CA ILE A 163 -9.02 -14.39 4.07
C ILE A 163 -8.86 -15.20 5.38
N PHE A 164 -9.85 -16.05 5.65
CA PHE A 164 -9.93 -16.91 6.83
C PHE A 164 -10.42 -18.29 6.44
N ALA A 165 -10.01 -19.34 7.14
CA ALA A 165 -10.54 -20.69 6.95
C ALA A 165 -11.57 -21.01 8.04
N SER A 166 -12.81 -21.33 7.64
CA SER A 166 -13.84 -21.83 8.54
C SER A 166 -13.99 -23.34 8.39
N GLY A 167 -13.76 -24.07 9.48
CA GLY A 167 -13.94 -25.51 9.56
C GLY A 167 -15.32 -25.87 10.11
N THR A 168 -16.02 -26.79 9.44
CA THR A 168 -17.26 -27.40 9.96
C THR A 168 -16.96 -28.80 10.49
N PHE A 169 -17.30 -29.05 11.75
CA PHE A 169 -17.02 -30.30 12.45
C PHE A 169 -18.18 -31.29 12.35
N SER A 170 -17.90 -32.55 12.70
CA SER A 170 -18.86 -33.67 12.64
C SER A 170 -20.14 -33.49 13.48
N ASP A 171 -20.12 -32.57 14.45
CA ASP A 171 -21.28 -32.18 15.26
C ASP A 171 -22.05 -30.97 14.69
N GLY A 172 -21.62 -30.45 13.53
CA GLY A 172 -22.17 -29.28 12.86
C GLY A 172 -21.66 -27.94 13.42
N SER A 173 -20.79 -27.95 14.43
CA SER A 173 -20.17 -26.71 14.91
C SER A 173 -19.20 -26.14 13.87
N LYS A 174 -19.04 -24.81 13.87
CA LYS A 174 -18.08 -24.11 13.03
C LYS A 174 -17.01 -23.44 13.90
N MET A 175 -15.75 -23.51 13.46
CA MET A 175 -14.61 -22.86 14.11
C MET A 175 -13.74 -22.16 13.07
N ASP A 176 -13.10 -21.07 13.47
CA ASP A 176 -11.99 -20.50 12.71
C ASP A 176 -10.77 -21.41 12.87
N ILE A 177 -10.21 -21.86 11.75
CA ILE A 177 -9.06 -22.76 11.68
C ILE A 177 -7.93 -22.14 10.83
N SER A 178 -7.93 -20.81 10.68
CA SER A 178 -6.98 -20.09 9.81
C SER A 178 -5.52 -20.34 10.17
N ASP A 179 -5.22 -20.52 11.46
CA ASP A 179 -3.86 -20.80 11.97
C ASP A 179 -3.48 -22.29 11.88
N ASP A 180 -4.44 -23.17 11.58
CA ASP A 180 -4.24 -24.62 11.51
C ASP A 180 -4.05 -25.12 10.07
N VAL A 181 -4.41 -24.31 9.07
CA VAL A 181 -4.32 -24.68 7.64
C VAL A 181 -2.99 -24.24 7.04
N SER A 182 -2.56 -24.95 5.99
CA SER A 182 -1.51 -24.45 5.10
C SER A 182 -2.13 -23.70 3.92
N TRP A 183 -1.73 -22.45 3.74
CA TRP A 183 -2.11 -21.58 2.61
C TRP A 183 -1.16 -21.72 1.43
N PHE A 184 -1.67 -21.62 0.21
CA PHE A 184 -0.90 -21.67 -1.04
C PHE A 184 -1.65 -20.95 -2.17
N SER A 185 -0.94 -20.43 -3.16
CA SER A 185 -1.52 -19.88 -4.40
C SER A 185 -1.09 -20.71 -5.61
N ASP A 186 -2.04 -21.05 -6.49
CA ASP A 186 -1.76 -21.78 -7.74
C ASP A 186 -0.80 -21.00 -8.67
N ASP A 187 -0.78 -19.67 -8.58
CA ASP A 187 0.15 -18.79 -9.29
C ASP A 187 0.57 -17.60 -8.42
N GLU A 188 1.72 -17.75 -7.76
CA GLU A 188 2.31 -16.71 -6.92
C GLU A 188 2.74 -15.46 -7.70
N ASN A 189 2.84 -15.49 -9.03
CA ASN A 189 3.12 -14.27 -9.81
C ASN A 189 1.89 -13.40 -10.00
N VAL A 190 0.68 -13.98 -9.89
CA VAL A 190 -0.59 -13.27 -9.93
C VAL A 190 -0.97 -12.80 -8.53
N ALA A 191 -1.04 -13.72 -7.57
CA ALA A 191 -1.28 -13.39 -6.17
C ALA A 191 -0.51 -14.32 -5.23
N PHE A 192 0.12 -13.75 -4.21
CA PHE A 192 0.82 -14.50 -3.16
C PHE A 192 -0.06 -14.54 -1.90
N VAL A 193 -0.04 -15.64 -1.15
CA VAL A 193 -0.73 -15.71 0.16
C VAL A 193 0.29 -16.09 1.24
N ASP A 194 0.29 -15.34 2.34
CA ASP A 194 1.17 -15.62 3.47
C ASP A 194 0.61 -16.69 4.43
N SER A 195 1.36 -17.01 5.47
CA SER A 195 0.96 -18.03 6.46
C SER A 195 -0.23 -17.63 7.33
N VAL A 196 -0.64 -16.36 7.33
CA VAL A 196 -1.78 -15.85 8.11
C VAL A 196 -2.99 -15.52 7.24
N GLY A 197 -3.00 -15.97 5.98
CA GLY A 197 -4.11 -15.75 5.05
C GLY A 197 -4.20 -14.32 4.52
N SER A 198 -3.09 -13.58 4.47
CA SER A 198 -3.02 -12.30 3.76
C SER A 198 -2.66 -12.55 2.29
N VAL A 199 -3.60 -12.28 1.38
CA VAL A 199 -3.41 -12.40 -0.07
C VAL A 199 -2.93 -11.06 -0.63
N HIS A 200 -1.80 -11.07 -1.32
CA HIS A 200 -1.18 -9.91 -1.96
C HIS A 200 -1.37 -9.98 -3.48
N GLY A 201 -2.00 -8.98 -4.08
CA GLY A 201 -2.14 -8.89 -5.54
C GLY A 201 -0.84 -8.46 -6.21
N ILE A 202 -0.19 -9.34 -6.96
CA ILE A 202 1.12 -9.08 -7.59
C ILE A 202 0.98 -8.64 -9.04
N SER A 203 0.23 -9.40 -9.86
CA SER A 203 0.03 -9.10 -11.28
C SER A 203 -1.42 -9.31 -11.68
N VAL A 204 -1.87 -8.52 -12.66
CA VAL A 204 -3.23 -8.64 -13.20
C VAL A 204 -3.46 -10.05 -13.74
N GLY A 205 -4.58 -10.65 -13.36
CA GLY A 205 -4.90 -12.03 -13.72
C GLY A 205 -5.73 -12.70 -12.63
N GLN A 206 -6.14 -13.93 -12.91
CA GLN A 206 -6.94 -14.73 -11.98
C GLN A 206 -6.13 -15.93 -11.50
N THR A 207 -6.19 -16.23 -10.20
CA THR A 207 -5.55 -17.40 -9.59
C THR A 207 -6.40 -17.95 -8.44
N ASN A 208 -6.14 -19.20 -8.03
CA ASN A 208 -6.78 -19.78 -6.85
C ASN A 208 -5.87 -19.68 -5.64
N ILE A 209 -6.46 -19.32 -4.52
CA ILE A 209 -5.88 -19.50 -3.19
C ILE A 209 -6.44 -20.77 -2.57
N LEU A 210 -5.56 -21.63 -2.05
CA LEU A 210 -5.89 -22.93 -1.49
C LEU A 210 -5.57 -22.95 0.00
N ALA A 211 -6.52 -23.43 0.80
CA ALA A 211 -6.32 -23.82 2.18
C ALA A 211 -6.33 -25.35 2.27
N LYS A 212 -5.43 -25.92 3.07
CA LYS A 212 -5.36 -27.38 3.27
C LYS A 212 -5.19 -27.72 4.75
N PHE A 213 -6.02 -28.65 5.24
CA PHE A 213 -5.86 -29.31 6.54
C PHE A 213 -5.89 -30.83 6.35
N GLY A 214 -4.74 -31.49 6.53
CA GLY A 214 -4.62 -32.91 6.25
C GLY A 214 -4.98 -33.23 4.79
N ASN A 215 -6.09 -33.94 4.57
CA ASN A 215 -6.60 -34.27 3.23
C ASN A 215 -7.76 -33.37 2.77
N ILE A 216 -8.28 -32.50 3.63
CA ILE A 216 -9.37 -31.59 3.29
C ILE A 216 -8.75 -30.34 2.66
N LYS A 217 -9.34 -29.89 1.56
CA LYS A 217 -8.93 -28.68 0.83
C LYS A 217 -10.13 -27.79 0.57
N SER A 218 -9.87 -26.51 0.44
CA SER A 218 -10.84 -25.51 0.01
C SER A 218 -10.12 -24.53 -0.92
N GLU A 219 -10.84 -23.97 -1.89
CA GLU A 219 -10.31 -23.10 -2.93
C GLU A 219 -11.08 -21.78 -2.94
N PHE A 220 -10.37 -20.69 -3.19
CA PHE A 220 -10.90 -19.33 -3.26
C PHE A 220 -10.31 -18.62 -4.47
N ILE A 221 -11.15 -18.28 -5.45
CA ILE A 221 -10.71 -17.60 -6.66
C ILE A 221 -10.46 -16.12 -6.34
N VAL A 222 -9.29 -15.62 -6.71
CA VAL A 222 -8.94 -14.20 -6.65
C VAL A 222 -8.69 -13.69 -8.06
N ASP A 223 -9.33 -12.58 -8.40
CA ASP A 223 -9.14 -11.82 -9.62
C ASP A 223 -8.40 -10.51 -9.28
N ILE A 224 -7.14 -10.45 -9.69
CA ILE A 224 -6.32 -9.26 -9.55
C ILE A 224 -6.60 -8.36 -10.75
N ASN A 225 -7.25 -7.23 -10.50
CA ASN A 225 -7.55 -6.23 -11.51
C ASN A 225 -6.60 -5.03 -11.38
N ARG A 226 -6.47 -4.23 -12.44
CA ARG A 226 -5.77 -2.95 -12.32
C ARG A 226 -6.68 -2.04 -11.48
N GLY A 227 -6.12 -1.37 -10.48
CA GLY A 227 -6.89 -0.46 -9.63
C GLY A 227 -7.66 0.57 -10.45
N LEU A 228 -8.81 1.03 -9.95
CA LEU A 228 -9.56 2.11 -10.59
C LEU A 228 -8.65 3.34 -10.74
N SER A 229 -8.46 3.81 -11.97
CA SER A 229 -7.66 4.99 -12.26
C SER A 229 -8.59 6.19 -12.48
N THR A 230 -8.53 7.19 -11.61
CA THR A 230 -9.27 8.44 -11.83
C THR A 230 -8.42 9.37 -12.67
N PHE A 231 -8.92 9.80 -13.82
CA PHE A 231 -8.23 10.76 -14.69
C PHE A 231 -8.96 12.10 -14.71
N ASN A 232 -8.19 13.18 -14.58
CA ASN A 232 -8.62 14.50 -15.03
C ASN A 232 -8.21 14.66 -16.48
N ILE A 233 -9.17 14.96 -17.36
CA ILE A 233 -8.96 15.01 -18.80
C ILE A 233 -9.27 16.42 -19.30
N VAL A 234 -8.29 16.99 -19.97
CA VAL A 234 -8.39 18.26 -20.67
C VAL A 234 -8.45 17.96 -22.16
N LYS A 235 -9.51 18.47 -22.80
CA LYS A 235 -9.73 18.41 -24.23
C LYS A 235 -9.57 19.79 -24.84
N LEU A 236 -8.83 19.86 -25.94
CA LEU A 236 -8.50 21.13 -26.56
C LEU A 236 -8.62 21.06 -28.08
N GLY A 237 -9.26 22.05 -28.69
CA GLY A 237 -9.33 22.24 -30.16
C GLY A 237 -10.04 23.54 -30.56
N ALA A 238 -10.22 23.77 -31.87
CA ALA A 238 -10.74 25.02 -32.41
C ALA A 238 -12.04 25.49 -31.72
N GLY A 239 -11.92 26.52 -30.86
CA GLY A 239 -13.05 27.16 -30.16
C GLY A 239 -13.64 26.40 -28.97
N ILE A 240 -13.08 25.26 -28.56
CA ILE A 240 -13.57 24.47 -27.40
C ILE A 240 -12.38 24.11 -26.51
N ASN A 241 -12.35 24.74 -25.33
CA ASN A 241 -11.53 24.31 -24.20
C ASN A 241 -12.48 23.75 -23.14
N SER A 242 -12.46 22.44 -22.93
CA SER A 242 -13.22 21.80 -21.86
C SER A 242 -12.30 20.93 -21.02
N SER A 243 -12.47 21.00 -19.70
CA SER A 243 -11.83 20.13 -18.72
C SER A 243 -12.91 19.39 -17.96
N TYR A 244 -12.79 18.08 -17.84
CA TYR A 244 -13.68 17.26 -17.04
C TYR A 244 -12.91 16.14 -16.34
N THR A 245 -13.44 15.67 -15.22
CA THR A 245 -12.90 14.53 -14.47
C THR A 245 -13.69 13.28 -14.85
N GLN A 246 -12.99 12.19 -15.14
CA GLN A 246 -13.60 10.89 -15.40
C GLN A 246 -12.91 9.81 -14.57
N VAL A 247 -13.72 9.06 -13.81
CA VAL A 247 -13.25 7.85 -13.12
C VAL A 247 -13.32 6.71 -14.13
N VAL A 248 -12.19 6.06 -14.38
CA VAL A 248 -12.06 5.03 -15.41
C VAL A 248 -11.54 3.76 -14.76
N GLY A 249 -12.35 2.70 -14.80
CA GLY A 249 -11.88 1.36 -14.42
C GLY A 249 -11.08 0.70 -15.54
N ASP A 250 -10.73 -0.58 -15.33
CA ASP A 250 -10.18 -1.40 -16.41
C ASP A 250 -11.11 -1.41 -17.62
N ARG A 251 -10.58 -1.03 -18.79
CA ARG A 251 -11.31 -0.95 -20.07
C ARG A 251 -12.44 0.08 -20.08
N GLY A 252 -12.21 1.23 -19.46
CA GLY A 252 -13.19 2.31 -19.42
C GLY A 252 -12.98 3.39 -20.50
N LEU A 253 -14.08 4.04 -20.87
CA LEU A 253 -14.06 5.23 -21.72
C LEU A 253 -13.28 6.35 -21.02
N LEU A 254 -12.29 6.95 -21.69
CA LEU A 254 -11.60 8.17 -21.26
C LEU A 254 -12.24 9.41 -21.86
N ALA A 255 -12.62 9.35 -23.13
CA ALA A 255 -13.25 10.46 -23.82
C ALA A 255 -14.15 9.94 -24.93
N GLY A 256 -15.37 10.45 -25.05
CA GLY A 256 -16.29 10.12 -26.14
C GLY A 256 -17.00 11.38 -26.62
N GLU A 257 -16.39 12.11 -27.54
CA GLU A 257 -16.97 13.34 -28.06
C GLU A 257 -16.59 13.58 -29.53
N ASP A 258 -17.48 14.26 -30.25
CA ASP A 258 -17.44 14.40 -31.71
C ASP A 258 -17.45 13.02 -32.37
N ASP A 259 -16.41 12.72 -33.15
CA ASP A 259 -16.21 11.42 -33.79
C ASP A 259 -15.06 10.62 -33.14
N ILE A 260 -14.50 11.03 -31.98
CA ILE A 260 -13.36 10.36 -31.33
C ILE A 260 -13.79 9.68 -30.03
N THR A 261 -13.33 8.44 -29.85
CA THR A 261 -13.44 7.66 -28.63
C THR A 261 -12.04 7.27 -28.16
N LEU A 262 -11.65 7.69 -26.95
CA LEU A 262 -10.45 7.22 -26.25
C LEU A 262 -10.86 6.20 -25.19
N THR A 263 -10.23 5.03 -25.18
CA THR A 263 -10.48 3.98 -24.19
C THR A 263 -9.19 3.63 -23.47
N TYR A 264 -9.25 3.58 -22.13
CA TYR A 264 -8.12 3.15 -21.31
C TYR A 264 -8.17 1.64 -21.12
N GLN A 265 -7.14 0.91 -21.54
CA GLN A 265 -7.06 -0.53 -21.25
C GLN A 265 -6.16 -0.85 -20.04
N GLY A 266 -5.49 0.15 -19.45
CA GLY A 266 -4.55 -0.01 -18.33
C GLY A 266 -3.10 0.33 -18.69
N ASP A 267 -2.59 -0.25 -19.77
CA ASP A 267 -1.20 -0.12 -20.24
C ASP A 267 -1.06 0.56 -21.60
N ASN A 268 -2.18 0.83 -22.27
CA ASN A 268 -2.27 1.63 -23.48
C ASN A 268 -3.57 2.44 -23.51
N ILE A 269 -3.58 3.47 -24.36
CA ILE A 269 -4.77 4.24 -24.73
C ILE A 269 -5.17 3.84 -26.15
N ASP A 270 -6.35 3.25 -26.28
CA ASP A 270 -6.93 2.92 -27.58
C ASP A 270 -7.70 4.11 -28.14
N VAL A 271 -7.45 4.41 -29.42
CA VAL A 271 -8.16 5.44 -30.17
C VAL A 271 -9.10 4.77 -31.17
N SER A 272 -10.37 5.20 -31.17
CA SER A 272 -11.35 4.84 -32.19
C SER A 272 -11.98 6.11 -32.76
N VAL A 273 -12.09 6.19 -34.08
CA VAL A 273 -12.73 7.31 -34.77
C VAL A 273 -13.93 6.81 -35.56
N SER A 274 -15.11 7.36 -35.28
CA SER A 274 -16.37 6.98 -35.92
C SER A 274 -17.42 8.08 -35.77
N SER A 275 -18.19 8.35 -36.84
CA SER A 275 -19.29 9.33 -36.77
C SER A 275 -20.64 8.68 -36.47
N PHE A 276 -21.40 9.29 -35.55
CA PHE A 276 -22.79 8.91 -35.27
C PHE A 276 -23.80 9.61 -36.19
N VAL A 277 -23.34 10.57 -37.00
CA VAL A 277 -24.19 11.33 -37.91
C VAL A 277 -24.40 10.52 -39.19
N LYS A 278 -25.67 10.26 -39.51
CA LYS A 278 -26.04 9.58 -40.76
C LYS A 278 -25.42 10.30 -41.96
N ASP A 279 -24.82 9.51 -42.85
CA ASP A 279 -24.17 9.96 -44.09
C ASP A 279 -22.86 10.75 -43.94
N ILE A 280 -22.30 10.82 -42.73
CA ILE A 280 -20.94 11.30 -42.46
C ILE A 280 -20.05 10.11 -42.12
N GLN A 281 -18.91 9.99 -42.79
CA GLN A 281 -17.83 9.08 -42.39
C GLN A 281 -16.75 9.90 -41.69
N ALA A 282 -16.19 9.34 -40.62
CA ALA A 282 -15.04 9.89 -39.91
C ALA A 282 -13.95 8.83 -39.85
N GLU A 283 -12.73 9.21 -40.18
CA GLU A 283 -11.58 8.31 -40.27
C GLU A 283 -10.41 8.88 -39.47
N ASP A 284 -9.70 8.00 -38.76
CA ASP A 284 -8.43 8.32 -38.13
C ASP A 284 -7.33 8.39 -39.19
N ILE A 285 -6.78 9.58 -39.39
CA ILE A 285 -5.69 9.84 -40.35
C ILE A 285 -4.35 10.09 -39.64
N GLY A 286 -4.27 9.80 -38.34
CA GLY A 286 -3.05 9.78 -37.55
C GLY A 286 -3.24 10.34 -36.14
N HIS A 287 -2.73 9.60 -35.15
CA HIS A 287 -2.69 10.00 -33.75
C HIS A 287 -1.32 9.68 -33.14
N TYR A 288 -1.03 10.33 -32.01
CA TYR A 288 0.17 10.04 -31.21
C TYR A 288 -0.08 10.43 -29.75
N PHE A 289 0.36 9.58 -28.83
CA PHE A 289 0.26 9.79 -27.38
C PHE A 289 1.60 9.52 -26.70
N ILE A 290 1.93 10.37 -25.74
CA ILE A 290 3.01 10.21 -24.78
C ILE A 290 2.36 9.80 -23.46
N GLU A 291 2.93 8.82 -22.77
CA GLU A 291 2.38 8.24 -21.54
C GLU A 291 3.42 8.31 -20.41
N SER A 292 2.98 8.69 -19.21
CA SER A 292 3.68 8.48 -17.94
C SER A 292 3.14 7.22 -17.31
N LYS A 293 4.04 6.34 -16.85
CA LYS A 293 3.69 5.11 -16.15
C LYS A 293 4.26 5.12 -14.73
N ASP A 294 3.53 4.52 -13.80
CA ASP A 294 4.02 4.23 -12.45
C ASP A 294 5.04 3.08 -12.49
N ASP A 295 5.64 2.76 -11.33
CA ASP A 295 6.61 1.66 -11.21
C ASP A 295 5.97 0.29 -11.54
N GLU A 296 4.64 0.22 -11.46
CA GLU A 296 3.81 -0.94 -11.75
C GLU A 296 3.42 -1.06 -13.24
N GLY A 297 3.76 -0.08 -14.07
CA GLY A 297 3.52 -0.04 -15.52
C GLY A 297 2.14 0.46 -15.96
N ASN A 298 1.31 0.97 -15.05
CA ASN A 298 0.01 1.55 -15.37
C ASN A 298 0.18 2.97 -15.89
N ILE A 299 -0.63 3.39 -16.86
CA ILE A 299 -0.62 4.80 -17.28
C ILE A 299 -1.23 5.64 -16.16
N ILE A 300 -0.48 6.61 -15.67
CA ILE A 300 -0.91 7.57 -14.65
C ILE A 300 -1.01 8.99 -15.20
N GLY A 301 -0.56 9.20 -16.43
CA GLY A 301 -0.85 10.40 -17.20
C GLY A 301 -0.49 10.23 -18.66
N PHE A 302 -1.11 11.03 -19.51
CA PHE A 302 -0.90 10.99 -20.95
C PHE A 302 -1.11 12.36 -21.57
N THR A 303 -0.51 12.57 -22.73
CA THR A 303 -0.80 13.71 -23.58
C THR A 303 -0.68 13.33 -25.04
N GLY A 304 -1.49 13.89 -25.92
CA GLY A 304 -1.49 13.45 -27.31
C GLY A 304 -2.47 14.19 -28.20
N TYR A 305 -2.54 13.74 -29.45
CA TYR A 305 -3.48 14.25 -30.44
C TYR A 305 -4.09 13.14 -31.29
N VAL A 306 -5.24 13.45 -31.89
CA VAL A 306 -5.90 12.64 -32.92
C VAL A 306 -6.30 13.55 -34.09
N ASN A 307 -5.91 13.18 -35.30
CA ASN A 307 -6.35 13.84 -36.54
C ASN A 307 -7.51 13.07 -37.16
N VAL A 308 -8.61 13.78 -37.42
CA VAL A 308 -9.82 13.20 -37.99
C VAL A 308 -10.10 13.81 -39.35
N TYR A 309 -10.33 12.94 -40.32
CA TYR A 309 -10.89 13.29 -41.62
C TYR A 309 -12.38 12.97 -41.63
N LYS A 310 -13.21 13.91 -42.10
CA LYS A 310 -14.64 13.68 -42.31
C LYS A 310 -15.01 13.83 -43.77
N SER A 311 -15.83 12.90 -44.25
CA SER A 311 -16.45 12.97 -45.57
C SER A 311 -17.98 12.89 -45.46
N ARG A 312 -18.70 13.68 -46.27
CA ARG A 312 -20.18 13.53 -46.44
C ARG A 312 -20.49 13.06 -47.85
N TYR A 313 -21.17 11.92 -47.97
CA TYR A 313 -21.46 11.27 -49.26
C TYR A 313 -20.23 11.10 -50.18
N GLY A 314 -19.00 11.16 -49.64
CA GLY A 314 -17.75 11.15 -50.40
C GLY A 314 -17.36 12.47 -51.09
N TYR A 315 -18.01 13.61 -50.77
CA TYR A 315 -17.77 14.88 -51.49
C TYR A 315 -17.43 16.10 -50.61
N ASN A 316 -17.87 16.16 -49.34
CA ASN A 316 -17.48 17.26 -48.45
C ASN A 316 -16.34 16.83 -47.54
N GLU A 317 -15.19 17.46 -47.69
CA GLU A 317 -13.97 17.18 -46.92
C GLU A 317 -13.84 18.20 -45.78
N SER A 318 -13.73 17.72 -44.55
CA SER A 318 -13.31 18.57 -43.43
C SER A 318 -12.33 17.83 -42.54
N PHE A 319 -11.30 18.53 -42.08
CA PHE A 319 -10.27 18.01 -41.21
C PHE A 319 -10.31 18.73 -39.88
N TYR A 320 -10.08 18.01 -38.79
CA TYR A 320 -9.80 18.64 -37.51
C TYR A 320 -8.82 17.82 -36.69
N THR A 321 -8.06 18.51 -35.86
CA THR A 321 -7.16 17.91 -34.87
C THR A 321 -7.74 18.15 -33.49
N ARG A 322 -7.66 17.13 -32.63
CA ARG A 322 -7.99 17.26 -31.22
C ARG A 322 -6.81 16.86 -30.38
N PHE A 323 -6.47 17.68 -29.38
CA PHE A 323 -5.48 17.35 -28.38
C PHE A 323 -6.14 16.93 -27.08
N PHE A 324 -5.44 16.06 -26.37
CA PHE A 324 -5.85 15.50 -25.09
C PHE A 324 -4.68 15.56 -24.12
N SER A 325 -4.95 15.93 -22.89
CA SER A 325 -4.05 15.72 -21.76
C SER A 325 -4.85 15.09 -20.64
N GLY A 326 -4.36 13.99 -20.10
CA GLY A 326 -4.98 13.28 -18.99
C GLY A 326 -3.96 13.03 -17.90
N TYR A 327 -4.36 13.14 -16.64
CA TYR A 327 -3.49 12.80 -15.51
C TYR A 327 -4.29 12.23 -14.36
N SER A 328 -3.64 11.41 -13.54
CA SER A 328 -4.25 10.78 -12.38
C SER A 328 -4.53 11.81 -11.27
N VAL A 329 -4.67 11.36 -10.02
CA VAL A 329 -4.98 12.23 -8.88
C VAL A 329 -3.97 13.39 -8.82
N PRO A 330 -4.43 14.66 -8.87
CA PRO A 330 -3.54 15.81 -8.84
C PRO A 330 -2.81 15.90 -7.50
N ASN A 331 -1.58 16.37 -7.52
CA ASN A 331 -0.74 16.54 -6.33
C ASN A 331 -0.01 17.90 -6.34
N GLU A 332 0.40 18.41 -5.19
CA GLU A 332 1.05 19.72 -5.09
C GLU A 332 2.42 19.72 -5.79
N ALA A 333 2.76 20.82 -6.46
CA ALA A 333 4.05 20.96 -7.11
C ALA A 333 5.22 20.88 -6.10
N LYS A 334 6.26 20.10 -6.41
CA LYS A 334 7.40 19.94 -5.52
C LYS A 334 8.46 21.03 -5.78
N ILE A 335 8.58 21.97 -4.85
CA ILE A 335 9.61 23.05 -4.89
C ILE A 335 11.02 22.45 -4.92
N ASN A 336 11.98 23.20 -5.48
CA ASN A 336 13.36 22.81 -5.71
C ASN A 336 13.50 21.56 -6.60
N SER A 337 12.62 21.45 -7.60
CA SER A 337 12.61 20.36 -8.58
C SER A 337 12.64 20.89 -10.01
N ILE A 338 13.21 20.10 -10.92
CA ILE A 338 13.22 20.39 -12.35
C ILE A 338 12.36 19.34 -13.05
N TYR A 339 11.40 19.81 -13.85
CA TYR A 339 10.57 18.97 -14.70
C TYR A 339 10.96 19.22 -16.16
N ARG A 340 11.07 18.14 -16.93
CA ARG A 340 11.41 18.22 -18.37
C ARG A 340 10.62 17.19 -19.13
N GLY A 341 10.21 17.55 -20.34
CA GLY A 341 9.52 16.60 -21.19
C GLY A 341 9.25 17.11 -22.58
N GLU A 342 8.52 16.29 -23.31
CA GLU A 342 8.17 16.49 -24.70
C GLU A 342 6.90 17.33 -24.81
N LEU A 343 6.86 18.16 -25.85
CA LEU A 343 5.77 19.06 -26.19
C LEU A 343 5.30 18.72 -27.60
N LEU A 344 3.99 18.53 -27.78
CA LEU A 344 3.36 18.39 -29.08
C LEU A 344 2.64 19.69 -29.39
N TYR A 345 2.98 20.35 -30.49
CA TYR A 345 2.42 21.65 -30.85
C TYR A 345 1.96 21.69 -32.30
N SER A 346 0.85 22.38 -32.55
CA SER A 346 0.35 22.62 -33.90
C SER A 346 1.12 23.76 -34.57
N THR A 347 1.37 23.65 -35.87
CA THR A 347 1.68 24.82 -36.72
C THR A 347 0.57 25.02 -37.74
N LEU A 348 -0.07 26.19 -37.75
CA LEU A 348 -1.07 26.50 -38.78
C LEU A 348 -0.42 26.56 -40.16
N SER A 349 -0.94 25.73 -41.07
CA SER A 349 -0.77 25.94 -42.51
C SER A 349 -1.71 27.06 -42.95
N SER A 350 -1.24 27.97 -43.82
CA SER A 350 -2.09 29.01 -44.42
C SER A 350 -3.17 28.46 -45.36
N ASN A 351 -3.10 27.16 -45.68
CA ASN A 351 -4.02 26.44 -46.54
C ASN A 351 -4.58 25.25 -45.74
N ASP A 352 -5.87 25.30 -45.42
CA ASP A 352 -6.66 24.45 -44.50
C ASP A 352 -6.75 22.93 -44.83
N GLU A 353 -5.65 22.23 -45.13
CA GLU A 353 -5.71 20.80 -45.52
C GLU A 353 -5.33 19.82 -44.39
N LYS A 354 -4.40 20.18 -43.49
CA LYS A 354 -4.01 19.36 -42.33
C LYS A 354 -3.22 20.17 -41.31
N THR A 355 -3.50 20.01 -40.02
CA THR A 355 -2.63 20.55 -38.96
C THR A 355 -1.36 19.71 -38.89
N ASP A 356 -0.21 20.31 -39.21
CA ASP A 356 1.08 19.67 -38.98
C ASP A 356 1.44 19.77 -37.50
N ILE A 357 1.60 18.60 -36.85
CA ILE A 357 2.03 18.50 -35.46
C ILE A 357 3.55 18.31 -35.42
N LYS A 358 4.20 19.11 -34.59
CA LYS A 358 5.65 19.07 -34.36
C LYS A 358 5.94 18.76 -32.91
N THR A 359 7.15 18.25 -32.69
CA THR A 359 7.68 17.95 -31.36
C THR A 359 8.63 19.05 -30.92
N GLY A 360 8.48 19.48 -29.67
CA GLY A 360 9.35 20.42 -28.98
C GLY A 360 9.69 19.90 -27.60
N ASN A 361 10.23 20.77 -26.75
CA ASN A 361 10.51 20.43 -25.37
C ASN A 361 10.21 21.59 -24.43
N ILE A 362 9.80 21.26 -23.21
CA ILE A 362 9.59 22.23 -22.16
C ILE A 362 10.39 21.83 -20.92
N VAL A 363 10.96 22.84 -20.28
CA VAL A 363 11.70 22.73 -19.03
C VAL A 363 11.04 23.67 -18.03
N LEU A 364 10.67 23.13 -16.87
CA LEU A 364 10.15 23.88 -15.75
C LEU A 364 11.10 23.71 -14.57
N ASN A 365 11.58 24.83 -14.03
CA ASN A 365 12.44 24.88 -12.87
C ASN A 365 11.68 25.58 -11.74
N LEU A 366 11.32 24.84 -10.70
CA LEU A 366 10.58 25.35 -9.53
C LEU A 366 11.54 25.71 -8.39
N ASP A 367 12.56 26.50 -8.69
CA ASP A 367 13.45 27.06 -7.68
C ASP A 367 12.67 27.98 -6.73
N GLU A 368 12.87 27.84 -5.42
CA GLU A 368 12.14 28.59 -4.40
C GLU A 368 12.30 30.12 -4.53
N SER A 369 13.44 30.59 -5.02
CA SER A 369 13.75 32.02 -5.14
C SER A 369 13.44 32.58 -6.52
N ASN A 370 13.53 31.75 -7.56
CA ASN A 370 13.37 32.20 -8.94
C ASN A 370 12.81 31.09 -9.86
N PRO A 371 11.51 30.78 -9.76
CA PRO A 371 10.89 29.80 -10.62
C PRO A 371 10.91 30.29 -12.08
N SER A 372 11.17 29.38 -13.01
CA SER A 372 11.30 29.71 -14.43
C SER A 372 10.86 28.55 -15.31
N CYS A 373 10.47 28.86 -16.54
CA CYS A 373 10.25 27.84 -17.55
C CYS A 373 10.82 28.26 -18.90
N THR A 374 11.14 27.29 -19.74
CA THR A 374 11.53 27.49 -21.13
C THR A 374 10.80 26.50 -22.02
N VAL A 375 10.13 27.00 -23.05
CA VAL A 375 9.36 26.23 -24.03
C VAL A 375 10.03 26.38 -25.38
N HIS A 376 10.47 25.28 -25.98
CA HIS A 376 11.09 25.24 -27.30
C HIS A 376 10.07 24.70 -28.31
N ARG A 377 9.55 25.60 -29.16
CA ARG A 377 8.62 25.31 -30.27
C ARG A 377 9.29 25.70 -31.60
N ASP A 378 8.56 26.40 -32.47
CA ASP A 378 9.11 27.15 -33.61
C ASP A 378 10.08 28.25 -33.17
N LYS A 379 9.87 28.79 -31.97
CA LYS A 379 10.75 29.73 -31.26
C LYS A 379 10.94 29.29 -29.80
N VAL A 380 11.90 29.92 -29.13
CA VAL A 380 12.07 29.77 -27.69
C VAL A 380 11.20 30.80 -26.97
N TYR A 381 10.42 30.32 -26.01
CA TYR A 381 9.60 31.13 -25.13
C TYR A 381 10.00 30.92 -23.67
N THR A 382 9.88 31.96 -22.86
CA THR A 382 10.08 31.91 -21.41
C THR A 382 8.79 32.28 -20.69
N CYS A 383 8.56 31.64 -19.53
CA CYS A 383 7.47 32.03 -18.65
C CYS A 383 7.70 33.42 -18.06
N GLY A 384 6.61 34.19 -17.91
CA GLY A 384 6.53 35.26 -16.94
C GLY A 384 6.41 34.71 -15.52
N GLU A 385 5.70 35.43 -14.66
CA GLU A 385 5.40 34.96 -13.30
C GLU A 385 4.60 33.65 -13.34
N LEU A 386 5.01 32.66 -12.52
CA LEU A 386 4.22 31.44 -12.30
C LEU A 386 3.22 31.71 -11.17
N VAL A 387 1.94 31.72 -11.51
CA VAL A 387 0.87 31.97 -10.55
C VAL A 387 0.14 30.65 -10.28
N ALA A 388 -0.03 30.28 -9.01
CA ALA A 388 -0.84 29.12 -8.61
C ALA A 388 -2.31 29.56 -8.48
N PRO A 389 -3.16 29.42 -9.52
CA PRO A 389 -4.43 30.13 -9.55
C PRO A 389 -5.44 29.48 -8.61
N TYR A 390 -5.45 28.14 -8.54
CA TYR A 390 -6.33 27.32 -7.70
C TYR A 390 -5.73 25.90 -7.54
N GLY A 391 -5.24 25.54 -6.35
CA GLY A 391 -4.80 24.17 -6.04
C GLY A 391 -3.44 23.75 -6.65
N ASN A 392 -3.39 22.51 -7.12
CA ASN A 392 -2.20 21.69 -7.41
C ASN A 392 -1.44 22.03 -8.72
N GLY A 393 -1.65 23.21 -9.32
CA GLY A 393 -1.11 23.57 -10.64
C GLY A 393 -0.73 25.05 -10.78
N PHE A 394 -0.01 25.39 -11.87
CA PHE A 394 0.45 26.74 -12.20
C PHE A 394 -0.06 27.23 -13.56
N VAL A 395 -0.22 28.55 -13.66
CA VAL A 395 -0.46 29.25 -14.93
C VAL A 395 0.60 30.32 -15.15
N SER A 396 1.02 30.52 -16.40
CA SER A 396 1.92 31.61 -16.76
C SER A 396 1.67 32.12 -18.17
N ILE A 397 2.07 33.36 -18.43
CA ILE A 397 2.09 33.93 -19.79
C ILE A 397 3.47 33.67 -20.39
N LEU A 398 3.50 33.18 -21.62
CA LEU A 398 4.74 32.95 -22.37
C LEU A 398 5.14 34.19 -23.16
N TYR A 399 6.45 34.46 -23.20
CA TYR A 399 7.04 35.55 -23.98
C TYR A 399 8.19 35.03 -24.84
N ASP A 400 8.29 35.50 -26.08
CA ASP A 400 9.46 35.25 -26.93
C ASP A 400 10.65 36.16 -26.56
N GLU A 401 11.79 35.96 -27.21
CA GLU A 401 13.01 36.75 -26.98
C GLU A 401 12.83 38.27 -27.22
N GLN A 402 11.81 38.68 -27.97
CA GLN A 402 11.49 40.09 -28.21
C GLN A 402 10.42 40.63 -27.25
N GLY A 403 10.00 39.84 -26.25
CA GLY A 403 8.98 40.19 -25.27
C GLY A 403 7.56 40.16 -25.81
N ARG A 404 7.31 39.53 -26.97
CA ARG A 404 5.97 39.37 -27.52
C ARG A 404 5.29 38.17 -26.86
N ARG A 405 4.00 38.33 -26.54
CA ARG A 405 3.19 37.27 -25.93
C ARG A 405 3.06 36.09 -26.90
N GLY A 406 3.28 34.87 -26.38
CA GLY A 406 3.23 33.61 -27.13
C GLY A 406 2.23 32.58 -26.61
N GLY A 407 1.29 32.99 -25.74
CA GLY A 407 0.22 32.14 -25.20
C GLY A 407 0.16 32.11 -23.67
N ASN A 408 -0.81 31.35 -23.16
CA ASN A 408 -0.94 31.02 -21.74
C ASN A 408 -0.58 29.54 -21.54
N LEU A 409 0.32 29.28 -20.60
CA LEU A 409 0.73 27.96 -20.16
C LEU A 409 -0.11 27.54 -18.94
N PHE A 410 -0.64 26.33 -18.95
CA PHE A 410 -1.35 25.69 -17.84
C PHE A 410 -0.64 24.38 -17.52
N ILE A 411 -0.30 24.15 -16.26
CA ILE A 411 0.43 22.97 -15.79
C ILE A 411 -0.24 22.42 -14.52
N ASP A 412 -0.44 21.11 -14.49
CA ASP A 412 -0.88 20.36 -13.30
C ASP A 412 0.12 19.26 -12.96
N PHE A 413 0.33 19.01 -11.66
CA PHE A 413 1.25 17.99 -11.15
C PHE A 413 0.47 16.80 -10.61
N TYR A 414 1.05 15.61 -10.72
CA TYR A 414 0.43 14.36 -10.32
C TYR A 414 1.49 13.27 -10.04
N GLY A 415 1.02 12.12 -9.59
CA GLY A 415 1.86 11.07 -9.03
C GLY A 415 2.05 11.24 -7.53
N ASP A 416 2.34 10.15 -6.83
CA ASP A 416 2.35 10.11 -5.36
C ASP A 416 3.40 11.04 -4.74
N ASN A 417 4.49 11.30 -5.47
CA ASN A 417 5.58 12.19 -5.07
C ASN A 417 5.69 13.44 -5.96
N SER A 418 4.63 13.75 -6.72
CA SER A 418 4.57 14.81 -7.71
C SER A 418 5.69 14.70 -8.74
N GLU A 419 6.02 13.49 -9.14
CA GLU A 419 7.11 13.18 -10.06
C GLU A 419 6.73 13.44 -11.53
N PHE A 420 5.46 13.72 -11.82
CA PHE A 420 4.97 14.03 -13.16
C PHE A 420 4.24 15.38 -13.20
N ALA A 421 4.21 15.97 -14.39
CA ALA A 421 3.37 17.12 -14.69
C ALA A 421 2.86 17.04 -16.13
N SER A 422 1.63 17.48 -16.39
CA SER A 422 1.09 17.59 -17.73
C SER A 422 0.34 18.90 -17.88
N GLY A 423 0.04 19.27 -19.11
CA GLY A 423 -0.66 20.51 -19.33
C GLY A 423 -0.69 20.92 -20.79
N TYR A 424 -1.03 22.17 -20.99
CA TYR A 424 -1.24 22.71 -22.33
C TYR A 424 -0.88 24.19 -22.43
N ILE A 425 -0.61 24.61 -23.67
CA ILE A 425 -0.39 26.00 -24.03
C ILE A 425 -1.51 26.41 -24.98
N PHE A 426 -2.10 27.57 -24.70
CA PHE A 426 -3.19 28.11 -25.49
C PHE A 426 -2.86 29.53 -25.97
N GLU A 427 -2.88 29.74 -27.29
CA GLU A 427 -2.71 31.04 -27.93
C GLU A 427 -4.05 31.51 -28.56
N GLN A 428 -4.58 32.64 -28.08
CA GLN A 428 -5.80 33.23 -28.65
C GLN A 428 -5.49 33.94 -29.97
N GLY A 429 -6.07 33.46 -31.06
CA GLY A 429 -6.08 34.13 -32.35
C GLY A 429 -7.12 35.25 -32.45
N TYR A 430 -7.07 36.00 -33.55
CA TYR A 430 -7.98 37.12 -33.80
C TYR A 430 -9.39 36.60 -34.18
N ARG A 431 -10.44 37.05 -33.47
CA ARG A 431 -11.86 36.63 -33.63
C ARG A 431 -12.24 35.22 -33.15
N GLY A 432 -11.60 34.72 -32.10
CA GLY A 432 -12.10 33.53 -31.38
C GLY A 432 -11.73 32.19 -32.02
N THR A 433 -10.91 32.18 -33.07
CA THR A 433 -10.17 30.99 -33.50
C THR A 433 -8.89 30.89 -32.66
N SER A 434 -8.56 29.69 -32.19
CA SER A 434 -7.27 29.44 -31.52
C SER A 434 -6.22 29.22 -32.60
N ASP A 435 -5.13 29.97 -32.58
CA ASP A 435 -4.14 29.86 -33.64
C ASP A 435 -3.09 28.77 -33.34
N ASN A 436 -2.73 28.51 -32.08
CA ASN A 436 -1.87 27.37 -31.74
C ASN A 436 -2.31 26.70 -30.45
N LEU A 437 -2.25 25.37 -30.46
CA LEU A 437 -2.58 24.53 -29.33
C LEU A 437 -1.49 23.50 -29.13
N ASP A 438 -0.99 23.45 -27.90
CA ASP A 438 0.11 22.59 -27.55
C ASP A 438 -0.20 21.82 -26.28
N VAL A 439 0.27 20.59 -26.18
CA VAL A 439 0.15 19.75 -25.00
C VAL A 439 1.48 19.10 -24.68
N PHE A 440 1.73 18.85 -23.40
CA PHE A 440 3.02 18.32 -22.95
C PHE A 440 2.86 17.41 -21.74
N LEU A 441 3.88 16.58 -21.54
CA LEU A 441 4.02 15.67 -20.42
C LEU A 441 5.47 15.68 -19.94
N LEU A 442 5.66 15.92 -18.64
CA LEU A 442 6.94 16.19 -17.99
C LEU A 442 7.22 15.17 -16.92
N ASN A 443 8.49 14.80 -16.83
CA ASN A 443 9.01 13.98 -15.75
C ASN A 443 9.94 14.85 -14.89
N LYS A 444 9.83 14.69 -13.58
CA LYS A 444 10.79 15.23 -12.63
C LYS A 444 12.14 14.55 -12.83
N ARG A 445 13.22 15.34 -12.83
CA ARG A 445 14.60 14.87 -12.95
C ARG A 445 15.47 15.28 -11.78
#